data_AF-A0A523K988-F1
#
_entry.id   AF-A0A523K988-F1
#
_cell.length_a   1.000
_cell.length_b   1.000
_cell.length_c   1.000
_cell.angle_alpha   90.00
_cell.angle_beta   90.00
_cell.angle_gamma   90.00
#
_symmetry.space_group_name_H-M   'P 1'
#
loop_
_entity.id
_entity.type
_entity.pdbx_description
1 polymer ?
#
loop_
_entity_poly.entity_id
_entity_poly.type
_entity_poly.pdbx_seq_one_letter_code
_entity_poly.pdbx_strand_id
1 'polypeptide(L)'
;MTGGGPRQLRLLLAALALLVVACLAADVYLLIASTLSASQLVLVLVGQGALLMVAMAFFWSWLETRILHPLRVLEDDIDLIVHGNPHHSPEPPAGHALGSLPEAVDCLAGELARARVDTSKAMHSARSRLEKRSARLEAILRDLSEAVIVCTQQHRVVLHNQAASELLAGSGKLGIGRMLTSVVQPAAVRGALAELNRRHRSDGGFQGVVTRELEFSGPRRERLPGRFRLVVEHDGSTSGYVLVLGGAADTDSDETPGRRAMDLLERPVFYDFDLFDQDRDRALLDTPLRRLNLVVFDTETTGLEPSRGDQIVQIAGVRVLNARLLPDDRFDELVNPGMPIPRASTRIHGIRDEMVAGKDSVAEVLRRFHAFVGDAVLVAHNAAFDMKFLKLKEQEVGARFDQAVLDTLLLSVVLQPSHGTHTLDAIANRFGVENRDRHSALGDSVTTAEVFVKMIDVLAVRGIRNLGEALEASDRIQEIKRLQERF
;
A
#
# COMPACT_ATOMS: atom_id res chain seq x y z
N MET A 1 20.66 -27.34 -14.54
CA MET A 1 21.87 -27.88 -13.86
C MET A 1 21.56 -28.19 -12.39
N THR A 2 20.44 -28.85 -12.11
CA THR A 2 19.85 -28.97 -10.76
C THR A 2 19.86 -30.44 -10.34
N GLY A 3 20.81 -30.80 -9.48
CA GLY A 3 20.95 -32.19 -8.98
C GLY A 3 22.08 -32.41 -7.97
N GLY A 4 22.80 -31.35 -7.60
CA GLY A 4 23.96 -31.43 -6.70
C GLY A 4 23.60 -31.40 -5.22
N GLY A 5 22.53 -30.71 -4.81
CA GLY A 5 22.23 -30.42 -3.40
C GLY A 5 22.24 -31.62 -2.45
N PRO A 6 21.38 -32.64 -2.65
CA PRO A 6 21.35 -33.81 -1.77
C PRO A 6 22.62 -34.66 -1.85
N ARG A 7 23.35 -34.63 -2.97
CA ARG A 7 24.66 -35.29 -3.10
C ARG A 7 25.73 -34.55 -2.32
N GLN A 8 25.77 -33.22 -2.39
CA GLN A 8 26.71 -32.38 -1.65
C GLN A 8 26.50 -32.46 -0.15
N LEU A 9 25.25 -32.46 0.33
CA LEU A 9 24.94 -32.68 1.74
C LEU A 9 25.48 -34.04 2.23
N ARG A 10 25.24 -35.12 1.48
CA ARG A 10 25.75 -36.45 1.81
C ARG A 10 27.27 -36.50 1.84
N LEU A 11 27.94 -35.85 0.88
CA LEU A 11 29.40 -35.78 0.83
C LEU A 11 29.99 -35.00 2.01
N LEU A 12 29.39 -33.88 2.39
CA LEU A 12 29.84 -33.08 3.53
C LEU A 12 29.63 -33.81 4.87
N LEU A 13 28.47 -34.45 5.05
CA LEU A 13 28.20 -35.28 6.23
C LEU A 13 29.19 -36.45 6.33
N ALA A 14 29.47 -37.11 5.20
CA ALA A 14 30.46 -38.19 5.15
C ALA A 14 31.88 -37.68 5.46
N ALA A 15 32.26 -36.52 4.95
CA ALA A 15 33.56 -35.90 5.23
C ALA A 15 33.71 -35.50 6.71
N LEU A 16 32.67 -34.92 7.32
CA LEU A 16 32.66 -34.57 8.73
C LEU A 16 32.74 -35.83 9.62
N ALA A 17 31.97 -36.87 9.29
CA ALA A 17 32.02 -38.15 10.00
C ALA A 17 33.40 -38.81 9.88
N LEU A 18 34.00 -38.81 8.69
CA LEU A 18 35.33 -39.36 8.46
C LEU A 18 36.42 -38.57 9.20
N LEU A 19 36.30 -37.25 9.30
CA LEU A 19 37.18 -36.41 10.09
C LEU A 19 37.11 -36.77 11.58
N VAL A 20 35.91 -36.95 12.13
CA VAL A 20 35.73 -37.37 13.53
C VAL A 20 36.35 -38.75 13.78
N VAL A 21 36.09 -39.72 12.90
CA VAL A 21 36.67 -41.07 13.00
C VAL A 21 38.20 -41.02 12.92
N ALA A 22 38.76 -40.19 12.03
CA ALA A 22 40.21 -40.03 11.89
C ALA A 22 40.85 -39.42 13.15
N CYS A 23 40.23 -38.41 13.77
CA CYS A 23 40.68 -37.85 15.05
C CYS A 23 40.69 -38.93 16.14
N LEU A 24 39.58 -39.65 16.31
CA LEU A 24 39.48 -40.72 17.31
C LEU A 24 40.49 -41.85 17.08
N ALA A 25 40.71 -42.26 15.82
CA ALA A 25 41.69 -43.28 15.48
C ALA A 25 43.13 -42.82 15.78
N ALA A 26 43.43 -41.54 15.51
CA ALA A 26 44.72 -40.95 15.87
C ALA A 26 44.94 -40.95 17.40
N ASP A 27 43.90 -40.63 18.17
CA ASP A 27 43.98 -40.63 19.65
C ASP A 27 44.26 -42.02 20.21
N VAL A 28 43.54 -43.03 19.71
CA VAL A 28 43.76 -44.44 20.10
C VAL A 28 45.17 -44.88 19.74
N TYR A 29 45.66 -44.54 18.54
CA TYR A 29 47.01 -44.89 18.11
C TYR A 29 48.07 -44.25 19.00
N LEU A 30 47.96 -42.94 19.28
CA LEU A 30 48.90 -42.21 20.12
C LEU A 30 48.92 -42.73 21.56
N LEU A 31 47.76 -43.16 22.09
CA LEU A 31 47.65 -43.76 23.41
C LEU A 31 48.32 -45.14 23.49
N ILE A 32 48.08 -46.02 22.50
CA ILE A 32 48.66 -47.37 22.46
C ILE A 32 50.17 -47.31 22.21
N ALA A 33 50.61 -46.44 21.30
CA ALA A 33 52.01 -46.34 20.91
C ALA A 33 52.88 -45.69 21.99
N SER A 34 52.29 -45.06 23.02
CA SER A 34 52.99 -44.37 24.12
C SER A 34 54.04 -43.35 23.63
N THR A 35 53.79 -42.74 22.47
CA THR A 35 54.76 -41.93 21.72
C THR A 35 54.93 -40.52 22.24
N LEU A 36 53.96 -40.01 23.02
CA LEU A 36 53.88 -38.63 23.47
C LEU A 36 53.79 -38.53 24.99
N SER A 37 54.34 -37.44 25.54
CA SER A 37 54.13 -37.09 26.95
C SER A 37 52.70 -36.63 27.22
N ALA A 38 52.28 -36.62 28.49
CA ALA A 38 50.93 -36.18 28.87
C ALA A 38 50.59 -34.75 28.38
N SER A 39 51.55 -33.82 28.43
CA SER A 39 51.34 -32.44 27.94
C SER A 39 51.22 -32.37 26.42
N GLN A 40 51.94 -33.21 25.69
CA GLN A 40 51.84 -33.31 24.23
C GLN A 40 50.50 -33.93 23.80
N LEU A 41 50.00 -34.94 24.52
CA LEU A 41 48.67 -35.51 24.29
C LEU A 41 47.56 -34.46 24.48
N VAL A 42 47.64 -33.66 25.55
CA VAL A 42 46.69 -32.55 25.77
C VAL A 42 46.72 -31.57 24.60
N LEU A 43 47.90 -31.20 24.09
CA LEU A 43 48.02 -30.28 22.97
C LEU A 43 47.38 -30.84 21.67
N VAL A 44 47.55 -32.14 21.40
CA VAL A 44 46.93 -32.81 20.25
C VAL A 44 45.40 -32.79 20.37
N LEU A 45 44.87 -33.16 21.53
CA LEU A 45 43.42 -33.17 21.79
C LEU A 45 42.83 -31.76 21.63
N VAL A 46 43.52 -30.74 22.15
CA VAL A 46 43.10 -29.34 21.96
C VAL A 46 43.13 -28.95 20.48
N GLY A 47 44.17 -29.33 19.74
CA GLY A 47 44.28 -29.06 18.31
C GLY A 47 43.17 -29.73 17.48
N GLN A 48 42.85 -30.99 17.76
CA GLN A 48 41.74 -31.70 17.11
C GLN A 48 40.39 -31.10 17.48
N GLY A 49 40.20 -30.72 18.75
CA GLY A 49 39.00 -30.00 19.19
C GLY A 49 38.80 -28.70 18.40
N ALA A 50 39.85 -27.90 18.24
CA ALA A 50 39.81 -26.70 17.41
C ALA A 50 39.49 -27.01 15.94
N LEU A 51 40.10 -28.04 15.36
CA LEU A 51 39.82 -28.48 13.98
C LEU A 51 38.36 -28.89 13.79
N LEU A 52 37.80 -29.66 14.72
CA LEU A 52 36.41 -30.09 14.69
C LEU A 52 35.44 -28.91 14.85
N MET A 53 35.76 -27.94 15.71
CA MET A 53 34.96 -26.71 15.82
C MET A 53 34.93 -25.92 14.51
N VAL A 54 36.07 -25.77 13.84
CA VAL A 54 36.15 -25.09 12.53
C VAL A 54 35.37 -25.86 11.47
N ALA A 55 35.50 -27.19 11.42
CA ALA A 55 34.76 -28.03 10.49
C ALA A 55 33.24 -27.96 10.73
N MET A 56 32.81 -27.94 12.00
CA MET A 56 31.41 -27.78 12.38
C MET A 56 30.86 -26.40 11.99
N ALA A 57 31.62 -25.32 12.23
CA ALA A 57 31.23 -23.97 11.83
C ALA A 57 31.12 -23.84 10.31
N PHE A 58 32.04 -24.45 9.56
CA PHE A 58 31.96 -24.52 8.09
C PHE A 58 30.72 -25.29 7.62
N PHE A 59 30.46 -26.46 8.21
CA PHE A 59 29.27 -27.25 7.89
C PHE A 59 27.98 -26.47 8.20
N TRP A 60 27.91 -25.80 9.36
CA TRP A 60 26.77 -24.97 9.74
C TRP A 60 26.56 -23.81 8.76
N SER A 61 27.61 -23.08 8.39
CA SER A 61 27.55 -22.01 7.40
C SER A 61 27.09 -22.50 6.03
N TRP A 62 27.57 -23.68 5.60
CA TRP A 62 27.11 -24.32 4.38
C TRP A 62 25.63 -24.70 4.45
N LEU A 63 25.19 -25.30 5.56
CA LEU A 63 23.80 -25.70 5.78
C LEU A 63 22.86 -24.49 5.76
N GLU A 64 23.26 -23.41 6.45
CA GLU A 64 22.49 -22.17 6.53
C GLU A 64 22.33 -21.54 5.15
N THR A 65 23.43 -21.35 4.41
CA THR A 65 23.43 -20.65 3.12
C THR A 65 22.83 -21.47 1.98
N ARG A 66 22.95 -22.81 2.00
CA ARG A 66 22.53 -23.68 0.89
C ARG A 66 21.16 -24.30 1.10
N ILE A 67 20.70 -24.47 2.34
CA ILE A 67 19.45 -25.18 2.64
C ILE A 67 18.51 -24.28 3.44
N LEU A 68 18.90 -23.83 4.63
CA LEU A 68 17.96 -23.20 5.58
C LEU A 68 17.48 -21.82 5.10
N HIS A 69 18.37 -20.95 4.64
CA HIS A 69 17.98 -19.63 4.11
C HIS A 69 17.13 -19.76 2.83
N PRO A 70 17.54 -20.52 1.79
CA PRO A 70 16.68 -20.75 0.62
C PRO A 70 15.30 -21.34 0.96
N LEU A 71 15.21 -22.16 2.01
CA LEU A 71 13.93 -22.72 2.44
C LEU A 71 13.00 -21.65 3.03
N ARG A 72 13.53 -20.72 3.83
CA ARG A 72 12.73 -19.61 4.38
C ARG A 72 12.28 -18.61 3.30
N VAL A 73 13.14 -18.32 2.32
CA VAL A 73 12.75 -17.53 1.14
C VAL A 73 11.57 -18.18 0.41
N LEU A 74 11.63 -19.51 0.24
CA LEU A 74 10.56 -20.26 -0.43
C LEU A 74 9.26 -20.24 0.38
N GLU A 75 9.32 -20.29 1.71
CA GLU A 75 8.16 -20.12 2.59
C GLU A 75 7.51 -18.74 2.40
N ASP A 76 8.31 -17.68 2.44
CA ASP A 76 7.87 -16.31 2.19
C ASP A 76 7.25 -16.14 0.77
N ASP A 77 7.83 -16.80 -0.25
CA ASP A 77 7.30 -16.80 -1.62
C ASP A 77 5.98 -17.57 -1.74
N ILE A 78 5.80 -18.68 -1.03
CA ILE A 78 4.54 -19.45 -1.03
C ILE A 78 3.40 -18.62 -0.45
N ASP A 79 3.62 -17.96 0.68
CA ASP A 79 2.61 -17.08 1.30
C ASP A 79 2.17 -15.98 0.33
N LEU A 80 3.14 -15.37 -0.36
CA LEU A 80 2.91 -14.35 -1.37
C LEU A 80 2.13 -14.90 -2.57
N ILE A 81 2.50 -16.08 -3.10
CA ILE A 81 1.83 -16.71 -4.24
C ILE A 81 0.36 -16.99 -3.92
N VAL A 82 0.10 -17.54 -2.73
CA VAL A 82 -1.25 -17.92 -2.33
C VAL A 82 -2.11 -16.68 -2.06
N HIS A 83 -1.59 -15.64 -1.42
CA HIS A 83 -2.45 -14.56 -0.90
C HIS A 83 -2.29 -13.21 -1.59
N GLY A 84 -1.15 -12.92 -2.21
CA GLY A 84 -0.86 -11.61 -2.81
C GLY A 84 -0.75 -11.63 -4.33
N ASN A 85 0.13 -12.47 -4.88
CA ASN A 85 0.45 -12.53 -6.30
C ASN A 85 0.60 -13.98 -6.81
N PRO A 86 -0.47 -14.59 -7.35
CA PRO A 86 -0.43 -15.96 -7.88
C PRO A 86 0.54 -16.18 -9.04
N HIS A 87 0.98 -15.11 -9.70
CA HIS A 87 1.91 -15.16 -10.82
C HIS A 87 3.37 -14.95 -10.39
N HIS A 88 3.63 -14.79 -9.09
CA HIS A 88 4.99 -14.70 -8.57
C HIS A 88 5.73 -16.03 -8.78
N SER A 89 6.92 -15.97 -9.36
CA SER A 89 7.81 -17.12 -9.48
C SER A 89 8.80 -17.11 -8.32
N PRO A 90 8.99 -18.24 -7.61
CA PRO A 90 9.96 -18.31 -6.53
C PRO A 90 11.39 -18.06 -7.02
N GLU A 91 12.15 -17.21 -6.32
CA GLU A 91 13.53 -16.85 -6.67
C GLU A 91 14.50 -17.19 -5.52
N PRO A 92 14.76 -18.48 -5.26
CA PRO A 92 15.70 -18.86 -4.21
C PRO A 92 17.14 -18.44 -4.56
N PRO A 93 17.99 -18.17 -3.56
CA PRO A 93 19.39 -17.80 -3.76
C PRO A 93 20.17 -18.77 -4.66
N ALA A 94 21.08 -18.22 -5.46
CA ALA A 94 21.86 -18.98 -6.43
C ALA A 94 22.67 -20.12 -5.77
N GLY A 95 22.55 -21.32 -6.35
CA GLY A 95 23.24 -22.52 -5.87
C GLY A 95 22.66 -23.11 -4.58
N HIS A 96 21.36 -22.90 -4.32
CA HIS A 96 20.63 -23.63 -3.30
C HIS A 96 20.73 -25.16 -3.48
N ALA A 97 20.62 -25.89 -2.39
CA ALA A 97 20.64 -27.35 -2.34
C ALA A 97 19.22 -27.98 -2.26
N LEU A 98 18.16 -27.19 -2.49
CA LEU A 98 16.74 -27.62 -2.43
C LEU A 98 16.31 -28.61 -3.53
N GLY A 99 17.18 -28.94 -4.49
CA GLY A 99 16.82 -29.81 -5.61
C GLY A 99 15.75 -29.17 -6.50
N SER A 100 14.71 -29.92 -6.84
CA SER A 100 13.62 -29.48 -7.71
C SER A 100 12.41 -28.88 -6.99
N LEU A 101 12.55 -28.58 -5.70
CA LEU A 101 11.46 -28.03 -4.89
C LEU A 101 10.97 -26.67 -5.42
N PRO A 102 11.83 -25.69 -5.77
CA PRO A 102 11.36 -24.42 -6.32
C PRO A 102 10.58 -24.58 -7.62
N GLU A 103 11.01 -25.50 -8.49
CA GLU A 103 10.35 -25.81 -9.77
C GLU A 103 8.97 -26.46 -9.55
N ALA A 104 8.83 -27.29 -8.51
CA ALA A 104 7.55 -27.86 -8.11
C ALA A 104 6.58 -26.79 -7.56
N VAL A 105 7.09 -25.84 -6.77
CA VAL A 105 6.31 -24.71 -6.25
C VAL A 105 5.86 -23.81 -7.39
N ASP A 106 6.75 -23.46 -8.33
CA ASP A 106 6.42 -22.65 -9.50
C ASP A 106 5.35 -23.32 -10.38
N CYS A 107 5.43 -24.64 -10.58
CA CYS A 107 4.40 -25.42 -11.28
C CYS A 107 3.03 -25.31 -10.58
N LEU A 108 3.00 -25.50 -9.26
CA LEU A 108 1.78 -25.38 -8.45
C LEU A 108 1.22 -23.95 -8.46
N ALA A 109 2.08 -22.94 -8.41
CA ALA A 109 1.69 -21.53 -8.54
C ALA A 109 1.00 -21.28 -9.88
N GLY A 110 1.56 -21.81 -10.97
CA GLY A 110 0.98 -21.74 -12.30
C GLY A 110 -0.37 -22.45 -12.42
N GLU A 111 -0.59 -23.57 -11.73
CA GLU A 111 -1.91 -24.23 -11.66
C GLU A 111 -2.92 -23.42 -10.84
N LEU A 112 -2.50 -22.88 -9.69
CA LEU A 112 -3.34 -22.04 -8.83
C LEU A 112 -3.78 -20.77 -9.58
N ALA A 113 -2.86 -20.11 -10.28
CA ALA A 113 -3.13 -18.93 -11.08
C ALA A 113 -4.18 -19.23 -12.18
N ARG A 114 -4.01 -20.35 -12.90
CA ARG A 114 -4.98 -20.79 -13.92
C ARG A 114 -6.35 -21.07 -13.31
N ALA A 115 -6.41 -21.81 -12.21
CA ALA A 115 -7.67 -22.11 -11.52
C ALA A 115 -8.40 -20.84 -11.04
N ARG A 116 -7.66 -19.83 -10.56
CA ARG A 116 -8.23 -18.52 -10.18
C ARG A 116 -8.77 -17.76 -11.37
N VAL A 117 -8.05 -17.75 -12.49
CA VAL A 117 -8.51 -17.11 -13.74
C VAL A 117 -9.79 -17.79 -14.24
N ASP A 118 -9.86 -19.12 -14.21
CA ASP A 118 -11.03 -19.87 -14.65
C ASP A 118 -12.24 -19.65 -13.73
N THR A 119 -12.01 -19.61 -12.41
CA THR A 119 -13.06 -19.26 -11.44
C THR A 119 -13.54 -17.82 -11.64
N SER A 120 -12.63 -16.87 -11.86
CA SER A 120 -12.97 -15.47 -12.13
C SER A 120 -13.77 -15.33 -13.43
N LYS A 121 -13.37 -16.02 -14.52
CA LYS A 121 -14.13 -16.09 -15.78
C LYS A 121 -15.51 -16.72 -15.58
N ALA A 122 -15.61 -17.79 -14.79
CA ALA A 122 -16.88 -18.43 -14.46
C ALA A 122 -17.79 -17.47 -13.67
N MET A 123 -17.27 -16.80 -12.64
CA MET A 123 -17.99 -15.78 -11.87
C MET A 123 -18.39 -14.60 -12.74
N HIS A 124 -17.54 -14.14 -13.65
CA HIS A 124 -17.84 -13.03 -14.57
C HIS A 124 -18.94 -13.43 -15.56
N SER A 125 -18.91 -14.65 -16.09
CA SER A 125 -19.98 -15.18 -16.95
C SER A 125 -21.31 -15.34 -16.20
N ALA A 126 -21.29 -15.69 -14.90
CA ALA A 126 -22.46 -15.73 -14.04
C ALA A 126 -22.99 -14.32 -13.71
N ARG A 127 -22.08 -13.37 -13.45
CA ARG A 127 -22.38 -11.96 -13.17
C ARG A 127 -22.94 -11.23 -14.39
N SER A 128 -22.50 -11.58 -15.60
CA SER A 128 -23.03 -11.06 -16.86
C SER A 128 -24.54 -11.35 -17.06
N ARG A 129 -25.07 -12.41 -16.46
CA ARG A 129 -26.51 -12.73 -16.51
C ARG A 129 -27.34 -11.84 -15.58
N LEU A 130 -26.76 -11.36 -14.48
CA LEU A 130 -27.33 -10.37 -13.57
C LEU A 130 -27.16 -8.95 -14.12
N GLU A 131 -25.99 -8.63 -14.69
CA GLU A 131 -25.72 -7.36 -15.35
C GLU A 131 -26.58 -7.17 -16.60
N LYS A 132 -26.93 -8.20 -17.38
CA LYS A 132 -27.94 -8.07 -18.45
C LYS A 132 -29.33 -7.67 -17.94
N ARG A 133 -29.64 -7.91 -16.67
CA ARG A 133 -30.88 -7.47 -16.00
C ARG A 133 -30.75 -6.02 -15.49
N SER A 134 -29.55 -5.65 -15.03
CA SER A 134 -29.22 -4.29 -14.57
C SER A 134 -29.00 -3.31 -15.71
N ALA A 135 -28.26 -3.67 -16.76
CA ALA A 135 -28.01 -2.88 -17.97
C ALA A 135 -29.29 -2.55 -18.74
N ARG A 136 -30.35 -3.36 -18.59
CA ARG A 136 -31.68 -3.03 -19.11
C ARG A 136 -32.36 -1.92 -18.31
N LEU A 137 -32.08 -1.81 -17.01
CA LEU A 137 -32.51 -0.70 -16.14
C LEU A 137 -31.58 0.51 -16.30
N GLU A 138 -30.29 0.28 -16.52
CA GLU A 138 -29.28 1.31 -16.69
C GLU A 138 -29.38 1.98 -18.07
N ALA A 139 -29.73 1.24 -19.13
CA ALA A 139 -30.06 1.83 -20.44
C ALA A 139 -31.32 2.70 -20.37
N ILE A 140 -32.28 2.37 -19.50
CA ILE A 140 -33.47 3.21 -19.22
C ILE A 140 -33.08 4.44 -18.37
N LEU A 141 -32.03 4.35 -17.55
CA LEU A 141 -31.51 5.47 -16.76
C LEU A 141 -30.53 6.36 -17.53
N ARG A 142 -29.83 5.84 -18.54
CA ARG A 142 -28.88 6.56 -19.39
C ARG A 142 -29.56 7.44 -20.45
N ASP A 143 -30.85 7.19 -20.68
CA ASP A 143 -31.75 8.10 -21.40
C ASP A 143 -32.18 9.32 -20.55
N LEU A 144 -31.79 9.40 -19.27
CA LEU A 144 -32.06 10.58 -18.43
C LEU A 144 -30.88 11.55 -18.49
N SER A 145 -31.03 12.58 -19.31
CA SER A 145 -30.20 13.78 -19.39
C SER A 145 -30.25 14.68 -18.14
N GLU A 146 -30.54 14.11 -16.97
CA GLU A 146 -30.71 14.83 -15.70
C GLU A 146 -29.59 14.46 -14.70
N ALA A 147 -29.07 15.43 -13.94
CA ALA A 147 -27.99 15.24 -12.97
C ALA A 147 -28.46 14.56 -11.69
N VAL A 148 -28.08 13.31 -11.45
CA VAL A 148 -28.55 12.48 -10.34
C VAL A 148 -27.48 12.32 -9.25
N ILE A 149 -27.86 12.51 -7.99
CA ILE A 149 -27.05 12.35 -6.78
C ILE A 149 -27.81 11.45 -5.80
N VAL A 150 -27.17 10.43 -5.26
CA VAL A 150 -27.70 9.55 -4.22
C VAL A 150 -26.98 9.85 -2.91
N CYS A 151 -27.75 10.05 -1.85
CA CYS A 151 -27.24 10.38 -0.52
C CYS A 151 -27.78 9.45 0.56
N THR A 152 -26.99 9.24 1.62
CA THR A 152 -27.46 8.59 2.85
C THR A 152 -28.45 9.48 3.60
N GLN A 153 -29.14 8.93 4.62
CA GLN A 153 -29.96 9.74 5.53
C GLN A 153 -29.18 10.86 6.24
N GLN A 154 -27.87 10.68 6.45
CA GLN A 154 -26.97 11.68 7.03
C GLN A 154 -26.40 12.65 5.96
N HIS A 155 -27.02 12.71 4.77
CA HIS A 155 -26.65 13.59 3.66
C HIS A 155 -25.24 13.35 3.09
N ARG A 156 -24.63 12.17 3.31
CA ARG A 156 -23.35 11.84 2.67
C ARG A 156 -23.60 11.36 1.24
N VAL A 157 -22.82 11.88 0.29
CA VAL A 157 -22.91 11.47 -1.12
C VAL A 157 -22.40 10.05 -1.25
N VAL A 158 -23.26 9.14 -1.71
CA VAL A 158 -22.95 7.72 -1.94
C VAL A 158 -22.61 7.49 -3.40
N LEU A 159 -23.35 8.14 -4.29
CA LEU A 159 -23.20 8.04 -5.73
C LEU A 159 -23.62 9.36 -6.35
N HIS A 160 -22.98 9.77 -7.43
CA HIS A 160 -23.46 10.83 -8.30
C HIS A 160 -23.14 10.44 -9.74
N ASN A 161 -23.94 10.89 -10.69
CA ASN A 161 -23.62 10.72 -12.10
C ASN A 161 -22.73 11.87 -12.60
N GLN A 162 -22.20 11.70 -13.81
CA GLN A 162 -21.31 12.68 -14.43
C GLN A 162 -21.98 14.05 -14.61
N ALA A 163 -23.24 14.08 -15.05
CA ALA A 163 -24.01 15.31 -15.19
C ALA A 163 -24.08 16.11 -13.87
N ALA A 164 -24.17 15.43 -12.71
CA ALA A 164 -24.19 16.08 -11.40
C ALA A 164 -22.82 16.65 -10.98
N SER A 165 -21.72 16.01 -11.40
CA SER A 165 -20.37 16.55 -11.18
C SER A 165 -20.12 17.79 -12.02
N GLU A 166 -20.51 17.77 -13.30
CA GLU A 166 -20.33 18.88 -14.23
C GLU A 166 -21.14 20.11 -13.79
N LEU A 167 -22.39 19.90 -13.40
CA LEU A 167 -23.28 20.98 -12.94
C LEU A 167 -22.79 21.65 -11.65
N LEU A 168 -22.05 20.94 -10.80
CA LEU A 168 -21.63 21.42 -9.47
C LEU A 168 -20.16 21.79 -9.36
N ALA A 169 -19.39 21.66 -10.43
CA ALA A 169 -17.96 21.99 -10.46
C ALA A 169 -17.66 23.45 -10.01
N GLY A 170 -18.59 24.39 -10.25
CA GLY A 170 -18.46 25.81 -9.89
C GLY A 170 -18.83 26.17 -8.44
N SER A 171 -19.46 25.25 -7.69
CA SER A 171 -19.99 25.49 -6.33
C SER A 171 -19.28 24.65 -5.25
N GLY A 172 -18.12 24.09 -5.58
CA GLY A 172 -17.30 23.26 -4.69
C GLY A 172 -17.19 21.80 -5.13
N LYS A 173 -16.13 21.12 -4.70
CA LYS A 173 -15.86 19.72 -5.08
C LYS A 173 -16.87 18.77 -4.43
N LEU A 174 -17.89 18.35 -5.19
CA LEU A 174 -18.74 17.19 -4.88
C LEU A 174 -17.87 15.93 -4.90
N GLY A 175 -17.95 15.09 -3.87
CA GLY A 175 -17.16 13.87 -3.79
C GLY A 175 -17.84 12.81 -2.94
N ILE A 176 -17.57 11.55 -3.26
CA ILE A 176 -18.11 10.38 -2.53
C ILE A 176 -17.67 10.45 -1.06
N GLY A 177 -18.58 10.17 -0.14
CA GLY A 177 -18.36 10.20 1.31
C GLY A 177 -18.44 11.60 1.95
N ARG A 178 -18.41 12.68 1.15
CA ARG A 178 -18.55 14.07 1.63
C ARG A 178 -20.01 14.40 1.93
N MET A 179 -20.24 15.39 2.80
CA MET A 179 -21.59 15.87 3.10
C MET A 179 -22.12 16.75 1.96
N LEU A 180 -23.31 16.45 1.42
CA LEU A 180 -23.96 17.28 0.40
C LEU A 180 -24.16 18.74 0.86
N THR A 181 -24.32 18.94 2.17
CA THR A 181 -24.48 20.25 2.80
C THR A 181 -23.24 21.16 2.73
N SER A 182 -22.09 20.65 2.29
CA SER A 182 -20.93 21.51 2.01
C SER A 182 -21.07 22.26 0.68
N VAL A 183 -21.88 21.74 -0.24
CA VAL A 183 -22.08 22.28 -1.60
C VAL A 183 -23.47 22.93 -1.75
N VAL A 184 -24.46 22.50 -0.95
CA VAL A 184 -25.84 22.98 -1.00
C VAL A 184 -26.27 23.54 0.35
N GLN A 185 -27.05 24.62 0.37
CA GLN A 185 -27.58 25.16 1.62
C GLN A 185 -28.38 24.09 2.41
N PRO A 186 -28.03 23.86 3.70
CA PRO A 186 -28.61 22.77 4.49
C PRO A 186 -30.12 22.88 4.72
N ALA A 187 -30.67 24.09 4.73
CA ALA A 187 -32.08 24.33 5.05
C ALA A 187 -33.03 23.71 4.01
N ALA A 188 -32.71 23.84 2.72
CA ALA A 188 -33.53 23.33 1.63
C ALA A 188 -33.52 21.79 1.58
N VAL A 189 -32.35 21.17 1.75
CA VAL A 189 -32.17 19.71 1.75
C VAL A 189 -32.87 19.06 2.95
N ARG A 190 -32.67 19.61 4.15
CA ARG A 190 -33.31 19.09 5.38
C ARG A 190 -34.83 19.24 5.34
N GLY A 191 -35.33 20.36 4.81
CA GLY A 191 -36.76 20.58 4.63
C GLY A 191 -37.41 19.57 3.68
N ALA A 192 -36.78 19.30 2.55
CA ALA A 192 -37.27 18.31 1.57
C ALA A 192 -37.32 16.89 2.16
N LEU A 193 -36.27 16.47 2.87
CA LEU A 193 -36.20 15.13 3.47
C LEU A 193 -37.18 14.96 4.63
N ALA A 194 -37.34 15.97 5.48
CA ALA A 194 -38.33 15.94 6.57
C ALA A 194 -39.76 15.81 6.03
N GLU A 195 -40.07 16.47 4.92
CA GLU A 195 -41.35 16.34 4.24
C GLU A 195 -41.58 14.94 3.66
N LEU A 196 -40.59 14.41 2.93
CA LEU A 196 -40.63 13.05 2.37
C LEU A 196 -40.81 11.97 3.45
N ASN A 197 -40.04 12.06 4.55
CA ASN A 197 -40.12 11.10 5.66
C ASN A 197 -41.44 11.19 6.46
N ARG A 198 -42.13 12.34 6.46
CA ARG A 198 -43.48 12.46 7.04
C ARG A 198 -44.52 11.78 6.15
N ARG A 199 -44.49 12.06 4.84
CA ARG A 199 -45.42 11.46 3.86
C ARG A 199 -45.25 9.95 3.73
N HIS A 200 -44.02 9.45 3.80
CA HIS A 200 -43.75 8.00 3.77
C HIS A 200 -44.36 7.27 4.98
N ARG A 201 -44.31 7.90 6.16
CA ARG A 201 -44.87 7.35 7.41
C ARG A 201 -46.40 7.45 7.50
N SER A 202 -47.02 8.50 6.95
CA SER A 202 -48.47 8.68 6.98
C SER A 202 -49.21 7.82 5.96
N ASP A 203 -48.64 7.62 4.77
CA ASP A 203 -49.35 7.04 3.62
C ASP A 203 -48.92 5.59 3.34
N GLY A 204 -48.20 4.95 4.28
CA GLY A 204 -47.86 3.52 4.20
C GLY A 204 -47.01 3.14 2.98
N GLY A 205 -45.99 3.93 2.65
CA GLY A 205 -45.07 3.61 1.54
C GLY A 205 -45.00 4.63 0.40
N PHE A 206 -45.36 5.90 0.64
CA PHE A 206 -45.31 6.97 -0.38
C PHE A 206 -43.94 7.03 -1.09
N GLN A 207 -43.96 6.96 -2.43
CA GLN A 207 -42.80 7.08 -3.32
C GLN A 207 -42.88 8.31 -4.25
N GLY A 208 -43.49 9.40 -3.81
CA GLY A 208 -43.57 10.63 -4.60
C GLY A 208 -42.27 11.43 -4.64
N VAL A 209 -42.23 12.41 -5.54
CA VAL A 209 -41.09 13.32 -5.75
C VAL A 209 -41.39 14.67 -5.08
N VAL A 210 -40.42 15.23 -4.37
CA VAL A 210 -40.49 16.59 -3.82
C VAL A 210 -39.50 17.47 -4.55
N THR A 211 -39.97 18.53 -5.21
CA THR A 211 -39.10 19.47 -5.91
C THR A 211 -38.81 20.68 -5.03
N ARG A 212 -37.54 21.07 -4.90
CA ARG A 212 -37.10 22.28 -4.20
C ARG A 212 -36.04 22.99 -5.02
N GLU A 213 -36.08 24.32 -5.05
CA GLU A 213 -34.94 25.09 -5.52
C GLU A 213 -33.80 24.99 -4.51
N LEU A 214 -32.61 24.66 -5.01
CA LEU A 214 -31.40 24.53 -4.23
C LEU A 214 -30.49 25.71 -4.55
N GLU A 215 -30.06 26.41 -3.51
CA GLU A 215 -29.02 27.43 -3.61
C GLU A 215 -27.67 26.78 -3.28
N PHE A 216 -26.74 26.88 -4.24
CA PHE A 216 -25.42 26.26 -4.14
C PHE A 216 -24.40 27.24 -3.57
N SER A 217 -23.46 26.71 -2.79
CA SER A 217 -22.43 27.47 -2.10
C SER A 217 -21.28 27.80 -3.05
N GLY A 218 -21.25 28.98 -3.67
CA GLY A 218 -20.16 29.34 -4.60
C GLY A 218 -20.16 30.80 -5.04
N PRO A 219 -19.16 31.24 -5.83
CA PRO A 219 -19.05 32.61 -6.34
C PRO A 219 -20.19 32.99 -7.31
N ARG A 220 -20.80 32.00 -7.96
CA ARG A 220 -22.10 32.13 -8.64
C ARG A 220 -23.16 31.50 -7.74
N ARG A 221 -24.01 32.32 -7.11
CA ARG A 221 -25.21 31.86 -6.39
C ARG A 221 -26.26 31.38 -7.38
N GLU A 222 -26.00 30.24 -8.01
CA GLU A 222 -26.95 29.61 -8.93
C GLU A 222 -28.04 28.89 -8.13
N ARG A 223 -29.29 29.08 -8.57
CA ARG A 223 -30.47 28.40 -8.02
C ARG A 223 -30.89 27.37 -9.05
N LEU A 224 -30.77 26.09 -8.73
CA LEU A 224 -31.21 25.00 -9.63
C LEU A 224 -32.36 24.23 -8.99
N PRO A 225 -33.34 23.79 -9.78
CA PRO A 225 -34.40 22.92 -9.29
C PRO A 225 -33.84 21.52 -8.99
N GLY A 226 -34.04 21.05 -7.77
CA GLY A 226 -33.70 19.71 -7.30
C GLY A 226 -34.94 18.87 -7.00
N ARG A 227 -35.06 17.72 -7.67
CA ARG A 227 -36.13 16.72 -7.43
C ARG A 227 -35.62 15.64 -6.47
N PHE A 228 -36.26 15.49 -5.31
CA PHE A 228 -35.91 14.54 -4.26
C PHE A 228 -36.85 13.34 -4.25
N ARG A 229 -36.30 12.13 -4.09
CA ARG A 229 -37.06 10.88 -3.91
C ARG A 229 -36.39 9.99 -2.87
N LEU A 230 -37.16 9.29 -2.04
CA LEU A 230 -36.61 8.36 -1.03
C LEU A 230 -36.19 7.02 -1.65
N VAL A 231 -35.11 6.46 -1.12
CA VAL A 231 -34.68 5.08 -1.35
C VAL A 231 -35.14 4.25 -0.16
N VAL A 232 -36.03 3.29 -0.40
CA VAL A 232 -36.66 2.45 0.62
C VAL A 232 -36.22 1.00 0.40
N GLU A 233 -35.75 0.35 1.45
CA GLU A 233 -35.31 -1.04 1.44
C GLU A 233 -36.51 -2.01 1.54
N HIS A 234 -36.27 -3.30 1.29
CA HIS A 234 -37.31 -4.33 1.26
C HIS A 234 -38.02 -4.54 2.61
N ASP A 235 -37.41 -4.10 3.72
CA ASP A 235 -37.97 -4.13 5.08
C ASP A 235 -38.83 -2.88 5.41
N GLY A 236 -38.97 -1.94 4.47
CA GLY A 236 -39.70 -0.69 4.65
C GLY A 236 -38.89 0.42 5.33
N SER A 237 -37.60 0.19 5.63
CA SER A 237 -36.71 1.20 6.16
C SER A 237 -36.15 2.10 5.04
N THR A 238 -35.93 3.38 5.34
CA THR A 238 -35.39 4.33 4.37
C THR A 238 -33.86 4.30 4.42
N SER A 239 -33.18 3.89 3.34
CA SER A 239 -31.70 3.89 3.28
C SER A 239 -31.13 5.30 3.01
N GLY A 240 -31.87 6.11 2.25
CA GLY A 240 -31.39 7.40 1.78
C GLY A 240 -32.35 8.09 0.83
N TYR A 241 -31.82 8.98 -0.01
CA TYR A 241 -32.59 9.70 -1.02
C TYR A 241 -31.79 9.94 -2.29
N VAL A 242 -32.50 10.07 -3.40
CA VAL A 242 -32.00 10.45 -4.73
C VAL A 242 -32.42 11.90 -4.99
N LEU A 243 -31.49 12.70 -5.49
CA LEU A 243 -31.63 14.10 -5.88
C LEU A 243 -31.33 14.23 -7.38
N VAL A 244 -32.22 14.85 -8.15
CA VAL A 244 -32.03 15.07 -9.60
C VAL A 244 -32.03 16.57 -9.93
N LEU A 245 -31.06 17.06 -10.70
CA LEU A 245 -30.76 18.45 -11.02
C LEU A 245 -30.74 18.67 -12.55
N GLY A 246 -31.35 19.71 -13.10
CA GLY A 246 -31.10 20.22 -14.48
C GLY A 246 -31.30 19.29 -15.71
N GLY A 247 -31.29 19.92 -16.90
CA GLY A 247 -31.27 19.36 -18.28
C GLY A 247 -31.55 20.49 -19.30
N ALA A 248 -30.92 20.64 -20.48
CA ALA A 248 -29.78 19.97 -21.13
C ALA A 248 -29.08 20.91 -22.18
N ALA A 249 -27.79 20.67 -22.47
CA ALA A 249 -27.03 20.83 -23.74
C ALA A 249 -25.52 20.94 -23.44
N ASP A 250 -24.52 20.45 -24.17
CA ASP A 250 -24.28 19.34 -25.11
C ASP A 250 -22.72 19.29 -25.27
N THR A 251 -22.18 18.24 -25.90
CA THR A 251 -20.78 18.03 -26.41
C THR A 251 -19.64 17.69 -25.43
N ASP A 252 -18.55 16.95 -25.75
CA ASP A 252 -18.14 15.80 -26.60
C ASP A 252 -16.57 15.81 -26.61
N SER A 253 -15.92 14.69 -26.95
CA SER A 253 -14.46 14.44 -27.16
C SER A 253 -13.56 14.30 -25.90
N ASP A 254 -12.80 13.24 -25.58
CA ASP A 254 -12.13 12.08 -26.21
C ASP A 254 -10.59 12.20 -26.34
N GLU A 255 -9.92 11.07 -26.03
CA GLU A 255 -8.52 10.65 -26.32
C GLU A 255 -7.29 10.99 -25.41
N THR A 256 -6.84 9.94 -24.68
CA THR A 256 -5.45 9.53 -24.28
C THR A 256 -4.55 9.20 -25.50
N PRO A 257 -3.17 9.17 -25.46
CA PRO A 257 -2.40 8.04 -24.84
C PRO A 257 -0.86 8.22 -24.52
N GLY A 258 -0.31 7.33 -23.67
CA GLY A 258 0.78 6.42 -24.08
C GLY A 258 2.28 6.69 -23.80
N ARG A 259 2.76 6.24 -22.63
CA ARG A 259 3.93 5.34 -22.35
C ARG A 259 5.31 5.55 -23.02
N ARG A 260 6.37 5.72 -22.19
CA ARG A 260 7.52 4.80 -21.91
C ARG A 260 8.78 5.56 -21.46
N ALA A 261 9.41 5.14 -20.37
CA ALA A 261 10.83 4.70 -20.32
C ALA A 261 11.21 4.23 -18.91
N MET A 262 11.87 3.07 -18.85
CA MET A 262 12.32 2.36 -17.65
C MET A 262 13.60 2.95 -17.04
N ASP A 263 13.72 2.64 -15.75
CA ASP A 263 14.91 2.53 -14.91
C ASP A 263 15.67 3.83 -14.65
N LEU A 264 15.80 4.22 -13.37
CA LEU A 264 17.11 4.29 -12.70
C LEU A 264 17.03 4.87 -11.27
N LEU A 265 17.46 4.01 -10.33
CA LEU A 265 18.25 4.30 -9.12
C LEU A 265 17.50 4.50 -7.78
N GLU A 266 17.87 3.62 -6.87
CA GLU A 266 17.37 3.43 -5.52
C GLU A 266 17.63 4.67 -4.65
N ARG A 267 16.56 5.19 -4.03
CA ARG A 267 16.62 6.20 -2.96
C ARG A 267 17.36 5.59 -1.75
N PRO A 268 18.19 6.37 -1.04
CA PRO A 268 18.78 5.91 0.22
C PRO A 268 17.73 5.86 1.33
N VAL A 269 17.86 4.85 2.18
CA VAL A 269 16.92 4.58 3.27
C VAL A 269 17.20 5.54 4.43
N PHE A 270 16.20 6.35 4.76
CA PHE A 270 16.26 7.33 5.85
C PHE A 270 15.45 6.84 7.05
N TYR A 271 16.10 6.63 8.19
CA TYR A 271 15.46 6.20 9.42
C TYR A 271 15.31 7.39 10.39
N ASP A 272 14.08 7.82 10.63
CA ASP A 272 13.72 8.73 11.72
C ASP A 272 12.68 8.06 12.59
N PHE A 273 13.09 7.83 13.82
CA PHE A 273 12.54 6.85 14.74
C PHE A 273 11.46 7.44 15.67
N ASP A 274 11.35 8.77 15.75
CA ASP A 274 10.42 9.46 16.64
C ASP A 274 9.07 9.77 15.96
N LEU A 275 8.78 9.04 14.88
CA LEU A 275 7.64 9.28 14.01
C LEU A 275 6.35 8.56 14.39
N PHE A 276 6.45 7.50 15.19
CA PHE A 276 5.35 6.60 15.48
C PHE A 276 4.78 6.77 16.91
N ASP A 277 5.33 7.71 17.69
CA ASP A 277 5.04 7.86 19.13
C ASP A 277 3.97 8.93 19.43
N GLN A 278 2.82 8.87 18.74
CA GLN A 278 1.71 9.84 18.88
C GLN A 278 0.54 9.26 19.71
N ASP A 279 -0.17 10.11 20.46
CA ASP A 279 -1.32 9.73 21.31
C ASP A 279 -2.45 9.09 20.47
N ARG A 280 -2.62 7.77 20.57
CA ARG A 280 -3.47 6.98 19.65
C ARG A 280 -4.90 6.79 20.18
N ASP A 281 -5.89 7.09 19.34
CA ASP A 281 -7.30 6.87 19.65
C ASP A 281 -7.65 5.36 19.54
N ARG A 282 -8.05 4.71 20.65
CA ARG A 282 -8.19 3.23 20.72
C ARG A 282 -9.13 2.64 19.66
N ALA A 283 -10.19 3.36 19.28
CA ALA A 283 -11.14 2.89 18.27
C ALA A 283 -10.52 2.79 16.86
N LEU A 284 -9.53 3.64 16.55
CA LEU A 284 -8.83 3.60 15.28
C LEU A 284 -7.88 2.39 15.19
N LEU A 285 -7.24 2.02 16.30
CA LEU A 285 -6.31 0.89 16.38
C LEU A 285 -6.99 -0.46 16.10
N ASP A 286 -8.20 -0.65 16.62
CA ASP A 286 -8.98 -1.88 16.40
C ASP A 286 -9.61 -1.96 15.00
N THR A 287 -9.49 -0.90 14.18
CA THR A 287 -10.10 -0.87 12.85
C THR A 287 -9.37 -1.83 11.91
N PRO A 288 -10.08 -2.76 11.24
CA PRO A 288 -9.46 -3.68 10.28
C PRO A 288 -8.76 -2.91 9.16
N LEU A 289 -7.57 -3.36 8.73
CA LEU A 289 -6.77 -2.69 7.69
C LEU A 289 -7.56 -2.45 6.41
N ARG A 290 -8.39 -3.43 6.03
CA ARG A 290 -9.26 -3.32 4.86
C ARG A 290 -10.29 -2.20 4.95
N ARG A 291 -10.66 -1.74 6.14
CA ARG A 291 -11.73 -0.73 6.37
C ARG A 291 -11.17 0.68 6.63
N LEU A 292 -9.85 0.83 6.70
CA LEU A 292 -9.23 2.13 6.96
C LEU A 292 -9.49 3.12 5.81
N ASN A 293 -9.61 4.38 6.18
CA ASN A 293 -9.46 5.52 5.28
C ASN A 293 -7.98 5.87 5.24
N LEU A 294 -7.34 5.72 4.09
CA LEU A 294 -5.90 5.86 3.94
C LEU A 294 -5.58 6.95 2.92
N VAL A 295 -4.51 7.70 3.19
CA VAL A 295 -3.81 8.48 2.17
C VAL A 295 -2.44 7.89 2.00
N VAL A 296 -2.20 7.35 0.82
CA VAL A 296 -0.89 6.86 0.42
C VAL A 296 -0.18 7.99 -0.30
N PHE A 297 1.01 8.37 0.12
CA PHE A 297 1.67 9.58 -0.37
C PHE A 297 3.18 9.38 -0.55
N ASP A 298 3.77 10.27 -1.34
CA ASP A 298 5.21 10.34 -1.63
C ASP A 298 5.61 11.80 -1.87
N THR A 299 6.88 12.10 -1.63
CA THR A 299 7.49 13.41 -1.90
C THR A 299 8.72 13.28 -2.79
N GLU A 300 8.87 14.22 -3.73
CA GLU A 300 10.14 14.46 -4.42
C GLU A 300 10.79 15.70 -3.81
N THR A 301 12.12 15.69 -3.68
CA THR A 301 12.84 16.66 -2.84
C THR A 301 14.11 17.16 -3.52
N THR A 302 14.62 18.31 -3.06
CA THR A 302 15.91 18.85 -3.53
C THR A 302 17.10 18.01 -3.08
N GLY A 303 16.93 17.13 -2.09
CA GLY A 303 17.96 16.29 -1.52
C GLY A 303 17.41 15.42 -0.39
N LEU A 304 18.29 14.84 0.41
CA LEU A 304 17.95 13.78 1.34
C LEU A 304 18.02 14.21 2.81
N GLU A 305 18.43 15.45 3.08
CA GLU A 305 18.70 15.95 4.42
C GLU A 305 17.79 17.14 4.76
N PRO A 306 16.51 16.88 5.14
CA PRO A 306 15.55 17.93 5.52
C PRO A 306 16.11 18.90 6.57
N SER A 307 16.81 18.35 7.57
CA SER A 307 17.40 19.11 8.67
C SER A 307 18.55 20.03 8.24
N ARG A 308 19.12 19.82 7.05
CA ARG A 308 20.17 20.68 6.46
C ARG A 308 19.63 21.69 5.45
N GLY A 309 18.31 21.75 5.29
CA GLY A 309 17.65 22.75 4.47
C GLY A 309 17.12 22.25 3.15
N ASP A 310 17.25 20.95 2.82
CA ASP A 310 16.57 20.38 1.65
C ASP A 310 15.05 20.60 1.74
N GLN A 311 14.41 20.80 0.59
CA GLN A 311 13.00 21.15 0.47
C GLN A 311 12.24 20.18 -0.43
N ILE A 312 10.92 20.14 -0.25
CA ILE A 312 9.99 19.42 -1.14
C ILE A 312 9.88 20.18 -2.47
N VAL A 313 9.93 19.46 -3.59
CA VAL A 313 9.69 19.97 -4.95
C VAL A 313 8.42 19.42 -5.58
N GLN A 314 7.92 18.27 -5.10
CA GLN A 314 6.60 17.73 -5.44
C GLN A 314 6.07 16.94 -4.25
N ILE A 315 4.76 17.00 -4.03
CA ILE A 315 4.07 16.09 -3.11
C ILE A 315 2.80 15.58 -3.79
N ALA A 316 2.56 14.29 -3.67
CA ALA A 316 1.35 13.67 -4.17
C ALA A 316 0.79 12.69 -3.15
N GLY A 317 -0.51 12.44 -3.22
CA GLY A 317 -1.18 11.45 -2.41
C GLY A 317 -2.46 10.94 -3.05
N VAL A 318 -2.78 9.68 -2.80
CA VAL A 318 -3.96 9.00 -3.34
C VAL A 318 -4.77 8.37 -2.22
N ARG A 319 -6.10 8.40 -2.37
CA ARG A 319 -7.01 7.83 -1.38
C ARG A 319 -7.16 6.33 -1.59
N VAL A 320 -7.06 5.55 -0.51
CA VAL A 320 -7.51 4.17 -0.46
C VAL A 320 -8.62 4.04 0.57
N LEU A 321 -9.75 3.49 0.16
CA LEU A 321 -10.91 3.24 1.02
C LEU A 321 -11.42 1.82 0.77
N ASN A 322 -11.72 1.08 1.84
CA ASN A 322 -12.20 -0.30 1.73
C ASN A 322 -11.25 -1.22 0.93
N ALA A 323 -9.93 -1.03 1.12
CA ALA A 323 -8.88 -1.68 0.34
C ALA A 323 -9.04 -1.51 -1.18
N ARG A 324 -9.54 -0.36 -1.62
CA ARG A 324 -9.62 0.04 -3.03
C ARG A 324 -9.04 1.42 -3.20
N LEU A 325 -8.10 1.55 -4.13
CA LEU A 325 -7.61 2.83 -4.60
C LEU A 325 -8.78 3.59 -5.25
N LEU A 326 -8.91 4.88 -4.92
CA LEU A 326 -9.86 5.80 -5.55
C LEU A 326 -9.07 6.71 -6.50
N PRO A 327 -9.03 6.41 -7.81
CA PRO A 327 -8.16 7.13 -8.74
C PRO A 327 -8.48 8.63 -8.82
N ASP A 328 -9.73 9.02 -8.62
CA ASP A 328 -10.15 10.42 -8.78
C ASP A 328 -9.95 11.27 -7.53
N ASP A 329 -9.71 10.65 -6.36
CA ASP A 329 -9.39 11.35 -5.12
C ASP A 329 -7.88 11.35 -4.89
N ARG A 330 -7.21 12.22 -5.63
CA ARG A 330 -5.76 12.41 -5.62
C ARG A 330 -5.36 13.86 -5.34
N PHE A 331 -4.19 14.02 -4.75
CA PHE A 331 -3.44 15.25 -4.60
C PHE A 331 -2.15 15.09 -5.39
N ASP A 332 -1.78 16.08 -6.19
CA ASP A 332 -0.52 16.08 -6.95
C ASP A 332 -0.16 17.53 -7.26
N GLU A 333 0.86 18.04 -6.57
CA GLU A 333 1.28 19.44 -6.71
C GLU A 333 2.80 19.57 -6.78
N LEU A 334 3.27 20.32 -7.78
CA LEU A 334 4.63 20.86 -7.81
C LEU A 334 4.75 22.03 -6.83
N VAL A 335 5.88 22.08 -6.15
CA VAL A 335 6.16 23.01 -5.05
C VAL A 335 7.34 23.88 -5.42
N ASN A 336 7.26 25.17 -5.15
CA ASN A 336 8.43 26.04 -5.21
C ASN A 336 9.27 25.85 -3.95
N PRO A 337 10.47 25.24 -4.03
CA PRO A 337 11.31 24.98 -2.87
C PRO A 337 11.96 26.25 -2.30
N GLY A 338 11.87 27.40 -2.98
CA GLY A 338 12.52 28.64 -2.56
C GLY A 338 14.06 28.60 -2.67
N MET A 339 14.61 27.58 -3.32
CA MET A 339 16.03 27.38 -3.55
C MET A 339 16.27 26.70 -4.90
N PRO A 340 17.45 26.82 -5.52
CA PRO A 340 17.77 26.10 -6.74
C PRO A 340 17.73 24.58 -6.53
N ILE A 341 17.08 23.84 -7.43
CA ILE A 341 17.02 22.38 -7.37
C ILE A 341 18.38 21.80 -7.80
N PRO A 342 19.06 21.01 -6.96
CA PRO A 342 20.32 20.38 -7.35
C PRO A 342 20.17 19.47 -8.57
N ARG A 343 21.12 19.55 -9.50
CA ARG A 343 21.15 18.70 -10.71
C ARG A 343 21.14 17.19 -10.41
N ALA A 344 21.59 16.79 -9.22
CA ALA A 344 21.53 15.39 -8.80
C ALA A 344 20.08 14.93 -8.65
N SER A 345 19.24 15.74 -7.99
CA SER A 345 17.83 15.45 -7.72
C SER A 345 16.98 15.59 -8.99
N THR A 346 17.19 16.66 -9.77
CA THR A 346 16.57 16.82 -11.10
C THR A 346 16.83 15.63 -12.03
N ARG A 347 17.98 14.96 -11.95
CA ARG A 347 18.27 13.77 -12.76
C ARG A 347 17.43 12.55 -12.37
N ILE A 348 16.89 12.51 -11.15
CA ILE A 348 16.08 11.42 -10.63
C ILE A 348 14.61 11.68 -10.98
N HIS A 349 14.04 12.76 -10.46
CA HIS A 349 12.60 13.05 -10.56
C HIS A 349 12.23 13.94 -11.76
N GLY A 350 13.21 14.43 -12.53
CA GLY A 350 12.99 15.22 -13.74
C GLY A 350 12.52 16.68 -13.54
N ILE A 351 12.19 17.08 -12.31
CA ILE A 351 11.70 18.43 -11.96
C ILE A 351 12.86 19.43 -12.03
N ARG A 352 12.65 20.48 -12.82
CA ARG A 352 13.59 21.59 -13.03
C ARG A 352 13.07 22.87 -12.39
N ASP A 353 13.97 23.82 -12.13
CA ASP A 353 13.64 25.13 -11.57
C ASP A 353 12.54 25.84 -12.36
N GLU A 354 12.52 25.70 -13.70
CA GLU A 354 11.49 26.36 -14.53
C GLU A 354 10.09 25.78 -14.33
N MET A 355 9.98 24.52 -13.90
CA MET A 355 8.68 23.85 -13.67
C MET A 355 8.05 24.29 -12.35
N VAL A 356 8.89 24.68 -11.38
CA VAL A 356 8.47 25.12 -10.05
C VAL A 356 8.46 26.65 -9.91
N ALA A 357 8.99 27.36 -10.91
CA ALA A 357 8.95 28.82 -10.98
C ALA A 357 7.49 29.32 -10.95
N GLY A 358 7.16 30.14 -9.95
CA GLY A 358 5.81 30.67 -9.76
C GLY A 358 4.80 29.68 -9.18
N LYS A 359 5.22 28.46 -8.78
CA LYS A 359 4.41 27.59 -7.93
C LYS A 359 4.36 28.13 -6.50
N ASP A 360 3.37 27.66 -5.76
CA ASP A 360 3.19 28.01 -4.35
C ASP A 360 4.34 27.48 -3.49
N SER A 361 4.52 28.12 -2.33
CA SER A 361 5.54 27.72 -1.37
C SER A 361 5.24 26.36 -0.72
N VAL A 362 6.28 25.71 -0.20
CA VAL A 362 6.16 24.44 0.56
C VAL A 362 5.06 24.52 1.63
N ALA A 363 5.02 25.60 2.41
CA ALA A 363 4.04 25.75 3.49
C ALA A 363 2.59 25.85 2.97
N GLU A 364 2.36 26.51 1.82
CA GLU A 364 1.02 26.63 1.23
C GLU A 364 0.51 25.31 0.67
N VAL A 365 1.37 24.58 -0.05
CA VAL A 365 1.04 23.26 -0.58
C VAL A 365 0.80 22.27 0.56
N LEU A 366 1.65 22.28 1.61
CA LEU A 366 1.46 21.40 2.77
C LEU A 366 0.19 21.73 3.57
N ARG A 367 -0.27 22.98 3.63
CA ARG A 367 -1.59 23.32 4.20
C ARG A 367 -2.73 22.64 3.41
N ARG A 368 -2.66 22.67 2.08
CA ARG A 368 -3.65 22.00 1.23
C ARG A 368 -3.54 20.48 1.35
N PHE A 369 -2.33 19.94 1.41
CA PHE A 369 -2.09 18.52 1.62
C PHE A 369 -2.63 18.04 2.97
N HIS A 370 -2.38 18.77 4.05
CA HIS A 370 -2.94 18.47 5.37
C HIS A 370 -4.49 18.45 5.34
N ALA A 371 -5.11 19.42 4.66
CA ALA A 371 -6.57 19.44 4.48
C ALA A 371 -7.08 18.27 3.61
N PHE A 372 -6.29 17.82 2.63
CA PHE A 372 -6.57 16.63 1.83
C PHE A 372 -6.45 15.35 2.67
N VAL A 373 -5.45 15.24 3.54
CA VAL A 373 -5.25 14.09 4.43
C VAL A 373 -6.40 13.97 5.43
N GLY A 374 -6.73 15.05 6.14
CA GLY A 374 -7.77 15.04 7.17
C GLY A 374 -7.43 14.08 8.30
N ASP A 375 -8.36 13.17 8.61
CA ASP A 375 -8.26 12.13 9.65
C ASP A 375 -7.80 10.77 9.11
N ALA A 376 -7.39 10.71 7.84
CA ALA A 376 -6.92 9.47 7.23
C ALA A 376 -5.59 9.00 7.83
N VAL A 377 -5.39 7.69 7.89
CA VAL A 377 -4.08 7.09 8.20
C VAL A 377 -3.16 7.33 7.00
N LEU A 378 -1.96 7.81 7.27
CA LEU A 378 -0.94 8.03 6.25
C LEU A 378 -0.21 6.72 5.96
N VAL A 379 0.09 6.49 4.69
CA VAL A 379 0.88 5.35 4.24
C VAL A 379 1.95 5.86 3.28
N ALA A 380 3.20 5.46 3.48
CA ALA A 380 4.29 5.79 2.56
C ALA A 380 5.30 4.64 2.49
N HIS A 381 6.22 4.71 1.53
CA HIS A 381 7.32 3.77 1.42
C HIS A 381 8.58 4.41 1.98
N ASN A 382 9.12 3.85 3.07
CA ASN A 382 10.12 4.53 3.90
C ASN A 382 9.58 5.84 4.51
N ALA A 383 8.40 5.74 5.12
CA ALA A 383 7.57 6.87 5.54
C ALA A 383 8.28 7.89 6.43
N ALA A 384 9.32 7.46 7.17
CA ALA A 384 10.09 8.35 8.00
C ALA A 384 10.79 9.49 7.23
N PHE A 385 11.17 9.23 5.98
CA PHE A 385 11.75 10.22 5.09
C PHE A 385 10.77 11.35 4.80
N ASP A 386 9.63 11.02 4.17
CA ASP A 386 8.62 12.00 3.76
C ASP A 386 8.07 12.75 4.96
N MET A 387 7.75 12.02 6.03
CA MET A 387 7.17 12.62 7.22
C MET A 387 8.13 13.58 7.93
N LYS A 388 9.45 13.44 7.79
CA LYS A 388 10.40 14.42 8.35
C LYS A 388 10.30 15.77 7.67
N PHE A 389 10.12 15.80 6.35
CA PHE A 389 9.87 17.05 5.63
C PHE A 389 8.59 17.72 6.12
N LEU A 390 7.53 16.94 6.31
CA LEU A 390 6.23 17.42 6.82
C LEU A 390 6.38 17.99 8.25
N LYS A 391 7.00 17.23 9.17
CA LYS A 391 7.18 17.61 10.58
C LYS A 391 7.99 18.89 10.75
N LEU A 392 9.08 19.05 10.00
CA LEU A 392 9.90 20.27 10.06
C LEU A 392 9.14 21.53 9.60
N LYS A 393 8.04 21.37 8.85
CA LYS A 393 7.23 22.46 8.32
C LYS A 393 5.96 22.74 9.14
N GLU A 394 5.67 21.98 10.20
CA GLU A 394 4.44 22.15 10.99
C GLU A 394 4.24 23.56 11.54
N GLN A 395 5.31 24.21 12.01
CA GLN A 395 5.25 25.58 12.54
C GLN A 395 4.90 26.60 11.44
N GLU A 396 5.47 26.45 10.24
CA GLU A 396 5.21 27.32 9.08
C GLU A 396 3.81 27.07 8.47
N VAL A 397 3.39 25.80 8.47
CA VAL A 397 2.08 25.35 7.99
C VAL A 397 0.98 25.79 8.95
N GLY A 398 1.26 25.84 10.26
CA GLY A 398 0.28 26.12 11.31
C GLY A 398 -0.61 24.91 11.64
N ALA A 399 -0.17 23.70 11.31
CA ALA A 399 -0.86 22.43 11.56
C ALA A 399 0.15 21.33 11.88
N ARG A 400 -0.26 20.34 12.67
CA ARG A 400 0.53 19.15 13.01
C ARG A 400 0.11 17.96 12.17
N PHE A 401 1.07 17.13 11.80
CA PHE A 401 0.81 15.85 11.13
C PHE A 401 0.75 14.73 12.19
N ASP A 402 -0.36 14.72 12.94
CA ASP A 402 -0.63 13.78 14.04
C ASP A 402 -1.35 12.49 13.59
N GLN A 403 -1.43 12.25 12.28
CA GLN A 403 -2.05 11.03 11.73
C GLN A 403 -1.19 9.80 12.03
N ALA A 404 -1.84 8.66 12.28
CA ALA A 404 -1.14 7.38 12.31
C ALA A 404 -0.46 7.11 10.96
N VAL A 405 0.77 6.60 10.99
CA VAL A 405 1.60 6.35 9.80
C VAL A 405 1.92 4.88 9.68
N LEU A 406 1.68 4.29 8.51
CA LEU A 406 2.14 2.94 8.15
C LEU A 406 3.25 3.03 7.11
N ASP A 407 4.31 2.26 7.33
CA ASP A 407 5.44 2.19 6.41
C ASP A 407 5.43 0.85 5.66
N THR A 408 5.24 0.91 4.35
CA THR A 408 5.22 -0.29 3.49
C THR A 408 6.58 -0.99 3.44
N LEU A 409 7.70 -0.28 3.66
CA LEU A 409 9.02 -0.89 3.75
C LEU A 409 9.13 -1.77 4.99
N LEU A 410 8.73 -1.25 6.16
CA LEU A 410 8.77 -2.00 7.42
C LEU A 410 7.81 -3.19 7.39
N LEU A 411 6.59 -2.99 6.89
CA LEU A 411 5.62 -4.07 6.73
C LEU A 411 6.13 -5.13 5.75
N SER A 412 6.88 -4.75 4.72
CA SER A 412 7.49 -5.70 3.79
C SER A 412 8.57 -6.55 4.46
N VAL A 413 9.37 -5.96 5.36
CA VAL A 413 10.34 -6.71 6.18
C VAL A 413 9.63 -7.70 7.11
N VAL A 414 8.47 -7.33 7.66
CA VAL A 414 7.65 -8.26 8.48
C VAL A 414 7.11 -9.43 7.63
N LEU A 415 6.66 -9.14 6.41
CA LEU A 415 6.10 -10.15 5.51
C LEU A 415 7.15 -11.06 4.88
N GLN A 416 8.35 -10.55 4.63
CA GLN A 416 9.36 -11.24 3.82
C GLN A 416 10.76 -11.03 4.41
N PRO A 417 10.99 -11.45 5.67
CA PRO A 417 12.25 -11.20 6.36
C PRO A 417 13.46 -11.90 5.72
N SER A 418 13.20 -12.94 4.91
CA SER A 418 14.25 -13.72 4.24
C SER A 418 14.70 -13.10 2.91
N HIS A 419 13.97 -12.08 2.41
CA HIS A 419 14.30 -11.39 1.17
C HIS A 419 15.31 -10.27 1.43
N GLY A 420 16.29 -10.12 0.54
CA GLY A 420 17.40 -9.17 0.75
C GLY A 420 17.09 -7.70 0.46
N THR A 421 16.07 -7.42 -0.36
CA THR A 421 15.74 -6.05 -0.81
C THR A 421 14.26 -5.72 -0.58
N HIS A 422 14.02 -4.52 -0.05
CA HIS A 422 12.68 -4.00 0.22
C HIS A 422 12.49 -2.60 -0.40
N THR A 423 13.12 -2.35 -1.54
CA THR A 423 12.84 -1.16 -2.34
C THR A 423 11.43 -1.24 -2.92
N LEU A 424 10.83 -0.09 -3.25
CA LEU A 424 9.50 -0.05 -3.86
C LEU A 424 9.42 -0.92 -5.13
N ASP A 425 10.46 -0.94 -5.96
CA ASP A 425 10.53 -1.81 -7.15
C ASP A 425 10.51 -3.29 -6.79
N ALA A 426 11.36 -3.69 -5.84
CA ALA A 426 11.46 -5.09 -5.44
C ALA A 426 10.12 -5.58 -4.88
N ILE A 427 9.45 -4.75 -4.07
CA ILE A 427 8.15 -5.09 -3.50
C ILE A 427 7.06 -5.08 -4.59
N ALA A 428 7.01 -4.05 -5.43
CA ALA A 428 6.04 -3.97 -6.52
C ALA A 428 6.14 -5.18 -7.45
N ASN A 429 7.35 -5.59 -7.83
CA ASN A 429 7.60 -6.78 -8.62
C ASN A 429 7.06 -8.04 -7.93
N ARG A 430 7.41 -8.28 -6.66
CA ARG A 430 6.91 -9.41 -5.87
C ARG A 430 5.37 -9.44 -5.83
N PHE A 431 4.74 -8.30 -5.62
CA PHE A 431 3.28 -8.20 -5.59
C PHE A 431 2.61 -8.15 -6.97
N GLY A 432 3.37 -8.17 -8.07
CA GLY A 432 2.86 -8.14 -9.43
C GLY A 432 2.17 -6.82 -9.76
N VAL A 433 2.72 -5.71 -9.27
CA VAL A 433 2.27 -4.33 -9.48
C VAL A 433 3.21 -3.67 -10.48
N GLU A 434 2.65 -3.07 -11.53
CA GLU A 434 3.42 -2.30 -12.52
C GLU A 434 3.65 -0.87 -12.01
N ASN A 435 4.91 -0.46 -11.85
CA ASN A 435 5.21 0.95 -11.62
C ASN A 435 5.22 1.71 -12.95
N ARG A 436 4.19 2.53 -13.19
CA ARG A 436 3.96 3.17 -14.50
C ARG A 436 4.67 4.51 -14.68
N ASP A 437 4.84 5.27 -13.60
CA ASP A 437 5.38 6.64 -13.58
C ASP A 437 6.38 6.80 -12.42
N ARG A 438 7.38 5.93 -12.36
CA ARG A 438 8.40 5.92 -11.31
C ARG A 438 9.18 7.24 -11.24
N HIS A 439 9.50 7.70 -10.04
CA HIS A 439 10.19 8.97 -9.73
C HIS A 439 9.34 10.21 -10.02
N SER A 440 8.02 10.01 -10.06
CA SER A 440 7.03 11.04 -9.81
C SER A 440 6.36 10.69 -8.50
N ALA A 441 6.16 11.70 -7.64
CA ALA A 441 5.46 11.51 -6.37
C ALA A 441 4.10 10.81 -6.57
N LEU A 442 3.37 11.14 -7.65
CA LEU A 442 2.08 10.53 -7.92
C LEU A 442 2.20 9.06 -8.33
N GLY A 443 3.16 8.73 -9.21
CA GLY A 443 3.36 7.37 -9.68
C GLY A 443 3.80 6.43 -8.55
N ASP A 444 4.67 6.91 -7.67
CA ASP A 444 5.14 6.15 -6.51
C ASP A 444 4.05 6.05 -5.42
N SER A 445 3.23 7.08 -5.23
CA SER A 445 2.03 7.01 -4.37
C SER A 445 1.03 5.95 -4.85
N VAL A 446 0.75 5.90 -6.16
CA VAL A 446 -0.15 4.90 -6.76
C VAL A 446 0.43 3.49 -6.62
N THR A 447 1.70 3.31 -6.96
CA THR A 447 2.38 2.01 -6.85
C THR A 447 2.38 1.52 -5.40
N THR A 448 2.71 2.39 -4.46
CA THR A 448 2.68 2.09 -3.01
C THR A 448 1.26 1.71 -2.57
N ALA A 449 0.24 2.38 -3.08
CA ALA A 449 -1.15 2.09 -2.74
C ALA A 449 -1.60 0.71 -3.25
N GLU A 450 -1.28 0.38 -4.50
CA GLU A 450 -1.60 -0.92 -5.10
C GLU A 450 -0.88 -2.06 -4.38
N VAL A 451 0.41 -1.86 -4.05
CA VAL A 451 1.20 -2.78 -3.23
C VAL A 451 0.55 -2.94 -1.86
N PHE A 452 0.26 -1.86 -1.15
CA PHE A 452 -0.30 -1.92 0.20
C PHE A 452 -1.65 -2.64 0.22
N VAL A 453 -2.53 -2.38 -0.76
CA VAL A 453 -3.82 -3.08 -0.89
C VAL A 453 -3.64 -4.60 -0.96
N LYS A 454 -2.63 -5.08 -1.69
CA LYS A 454 -2.30 -6.51 -1.77
C LYS A 454 -1.61 -7.02 -0.50
N MET A 455 -0.75 -6.20 0.14
CA MET A 455 -0.11 -6.55 1.42
C MET A 455 -1.14 -6.82 2.51
N ILE A 456 -2.29 -6.13 2.52
CA ILE A 456 -3.36 -6.36 3.52
C ILE A 456 -3.79 -7.83 3.60
N ASP A 457 -3.87 -8.52 2.46
CA ASP A 457 -4.25 -9.93 2.44
C ASP A 457 -3.17 -10.84 3.03
N VAL A 458 -1.91 -10.57 2.70
CA VAL A 458 -0.77 -11.34 3.22
C VAL A 458 -0.57 -11.07 4.71
N LEU A 459 -0.74 -9.82 5.15
CA LEU A 459 -0.71 -9.41 6.55
C LEU A 459 -1.77 -10.15 7.38
N ALA A 460 -2.99 -10.27 6.86
CA ALA A 460 -4.09 -10.94 7.56
C ALA A 460 -3.81 -12.43 7.84
N VAL A 461 -3.07 -13.10 6.95
CA VAL A 461 -2.62 -14.49 7.10
C VAL A 461 -1.54 -14.60 8.19
N ARG A 462 -0.65 -13.61 8.25
CA ARG A 462 0.38 -13.46 9.30
C ARG A 462 -0.18 -12.98 10.65
N GLY A 463 -1.51 -12.88 10.78
CA GLY A 463 -2.18 -12.46 12.00
C GLY A 463 -2.27 -10.95 12.21
N ILE A 464 -1.86 -10.13 11.23
CA ILE A 464 -1.94 -8.67 11.27
C ILE A 464 -3.17 -8.22 10.51
N ARG A 465 -4.25 -7.89 11.23
CA ARG A 465 -5.60 -7.66 10.69
C ARG A 465 -6.11 -6.24 10.91
N ASN A 466 -5.65 -5.56 11.95
CA ASN A 466 -6.06 -4.19 12.28
C ASN A 466 -4.86 -3.21 12.29
N LEU A 467 -5.17 -1.92 12.45
CA LEU A 467 -4.16 -0.87 12.46
C LEU A 467 -3.16 -1.02 13.61
N GLY A 468 -3.64 -1.36 14.82
CA GLY A 468 -2.80 -1.52 16.00
C GLY A 468 -1.74 -2.59 15.81
N GLU A 469 -2.14 -3.76 15.33
CA GLU A 469 -1.24 -4.89 15.04
C GLU A 469 -0.20 -4.52 13.96
N ALA A 470 -0.59 -3.75 12.94
CA ALA A 470 0.32 -3.32 11.88
C ALA A 470 1.34 -2.29 12.36
N LEU A 471 0.92 -1.36 13.24
CA LEU A 471 1.81 -0.40 13.88
C LEU A 471 2.78 -1.13 14.82
N GLU A 472 2.29 -2.02 15.69
CA GLU A 472 3.14 -2.81 16.59
C GLU A 472 4.16 -3.67 15.82
N ALA A 473 3.75 -4.27 14.70
CA ALA A 473 4.66 -5.02 13.85
C ALA A 473 5.76 -4.13 13.25
N SER A 474 5.40 -2.91 12.83
CA SER A 474 6.36 -1.93 12.30
C SER A 474 7.32 -1.44 13.40
N ASP A 475 6.79 -1.15 14.60
CA ASP A 475 7.54 -0.68 15.77
C ASP A 475 8.60 -1.72 16.20
N ARG A 476 8.26 -3.02 16.19
CA ARG A 476 9.23 -4.10 16.47
C ARG A 476 10.40 -4.13 15.48
N ILE A 477 10.14 -3.93 14.18
CA ILE A 477 11.22 -3.89 13.18
C ILE A 477 12.12 -2.67 13.41
N GLN A 478 11.55 -1.53 13.80
CA GLN A 478 12.34 -0.35 14.12
C GLN A 478 13.23 -0.58 15.34
N GLU A 479 12.72 -1.20 16.39
CA GLU A 479 13.51 -1.51 17.59
C GLU A 479 14.70 -2.41 17.25
N ILE A 480 14.49 -3.44 16.41
CA ILE A 480 15.56 -4.30 15.92
C ILE A 480 16.63 -3.49 15.17
N LYS A 481 16.23 -2.61 14.25
CA LYS A 481 17.17 -1.75 13.50
C LYS A 481 17.94 -0.81 14.41
N ARG A 482 17.28 -0.18 15.39
CA ARG A 482 17.94 0.70 16.39
C ARG A 482 18.98 -0.06 17.20
N LEU A 483 18.72 -1.32 17.56
CA LEU A 483 19.68 -2.14 18.28
C LEU A 483 20.88 -2.48 17.38
N GLN A 484 20.65 -2.83 16.12
CA GLN A 484 21.72 -3.13 15.15
C GLN A 484 22.64 -1.96 14.88
N GLU A 485 22.13 -0.72 14.87
CA GLU A 485 22.96 0.48 14.65
C GLU A 485 23.83 0.87 15.86
N ARG A 486 23.54 0.34 17.05
CA ARG A 486 24.29 0.62 18.29
C ARG A 486 25.47 -0.34 18.52
N PHE A 487 25.57 -1.42 17.74
CA PHE A 487 26.64 -2.41 17.77
C PHE A 487 27.44 -2.38 16.47
#